data_AF-A0A7J7GQ05-F1
#
_entry.id   AF-A0A7J7GQ05-F1
#
_cell.length_a   1.000
_cell.length_b   1.000
_cell.length_c   1.000
_cell.angle_alpha   90.00
_cell.angle_beta   90.00
_cell.angle_gamma   90.00
#
_symmetry.space_group_name_H-M   'P 1'
#
loop_
_entity.id
_entity.type
_entity.pdbx_description
1 polymer ?
#
loop_
_entity_poly.entity_id
_entity_poly.type
_entity_poly.pdbx_seq_one_letter_code
_entity_poly.pdbx_strand_id
1 'polypeptide(L)'
;MSILKPQTDLTLSSHYSRTTASAKPRSQNSVLLSDPKKTLLPKLEFFKSKCDSSSDVAKLLSSEPTILKRSLENQIIPSFNILKKFMGSEEELIYCIKRFARVLVYDLQVFVIPNIEIMREAGVPNANIVSVFKYHPNTVFGT
;
A
#
# COMPACT_ATOMS: atom_id res chain seq x y z
N MET A 1 -9.78 19.60 -62.04
CA MET A 1 -8.77 18.66 -61.54
C MET A 1 -7.53 19.45 -61.15
N SER A 2 -7.08 19.24 -59.91
CA SER A 2 -5.80 19.63 -59.32
C SER A 2 -5.53 21.14 -59.12
N ILE A 3 -5.86 21.53 -57.89
CA ILE A 3 -5.60 22.77 -57.15
C ILE A 3 -4.28 22.55 -56.39
N LEU A 4 -3.32 23.48 -56.40
CA LEU A 4 -2.92 24.28 -55.23
C LEU A 4 -1.70 25.16 -55.49
N LYS A 5 -1.77 26.30 -54.80
CA LYS A 5 -1.01 27.55 -54.87
C LYS A 5 0.22 27.52 -53.92
N PRO A 6 1.00 28.60 -53.82
CA PRO A 6 2.45 28.61 -53.70
C PRO A 6 2.97 28.60 -52.26
N GLN A 7 4.25 28.23 -52.12
CA GLN A 7 5.03 28.36 -50.89
C GLN A 7 5.30 29.85 -50.62
N THR A 8 4.85 30.32 -49.46
CA THR A 8 5.15 31.64 -48.90
C THR A 8 5.86 31.41 -47.58
N ASP A 9 7.17 31.69 -47.56
CA ASP A 9 7.97 31.75 -46.34
C ASP A 9 8.06 33.22 -45.94
N LEU A 10 7.30 33.61 -44.93
CA LEU A 10 7.54 34.83 -44.17
C LEU A 10 7.62 34.46 -42.68
N THR A 11 8.85 34.56 -42.19
CA THR A 11 9.20 34.78 -40.80
C THR A 11 8.58 36.08 -40.29
N LEU A 12 8.07 36.04 -39.05
CA LEU A 12 7.82 37.09 -38.06
C LEU A 12 6.78 36.48 -37.09
N SER A 13 6.77 36.64 -35.77
CA SER A 13 7.67 37.16 -34.76
C SER A 13 6.95 36.81 -33.45
N SER A 14 7.71 36.66 -32.37
CA SER A 14 7.28 36.84 -30.99
C SER A 14 6.02 36.10 -30.52
N HIS A 15 6.20 35.17 -29.58
CA HIS A 15 5.73 35.51 -28.24
C HIS A 15 6.45 34.73 -27.17
N TYR A 16 7.09 35.50 -26.32
CA TYR A 16 7.62 35.11 -25.04
C TYR A 16 6.47 34.64 -24.15
N SER A 17 6.44 33.35 -23.80
CA SER A 17 5.74 32.87 -22.61
C SER A 17 6.67 31.95 -21.83
N ARG A 18 7.24 32.58 -20.81
CA ARG A 18 7.96 31.99 -19.69
C ARG A 18 7.09 30.91 -19.03
N THR A 19 7.77 29.94 -18.42
CA THR A 19 7.31 28.96 -17.42
C THR A 19 6.37 27.84 -17.90
N THR A 20 6.95 26.77 -18.45
CA THR A 20 6.54 25.42 -18.05
C THR A 20 7.44 25.02 -16.89
N ALA A 21 6.97 25.25 -15.66
CA ALA A 21 7.47 24.45 -14.55
C ALA A 21 7.23 23.00 -14.96
N SER A 22 8.31 22.25 -15.19
CA SER A 22 8.26 20.80 -15.35
C SER A 22 7.66 20.23 -14.06
N ALA A 23 6.34 20.19 -14.00
CA ALA A 23 5.62 19.36 -13.06
C ALA A 23 6.04 17.94 -13.41
N LYS A 24 7.06 17.47 -12.68
CA LYS A 24 7.53 16.09 -12.72
C LYS A 24 6.27 15.24 -12.60
N PRO A 25 5.92 14.41 -13.59
CA PRO A 25 4.77 13.54 -13.45
C PRO A 25 5.01 12.76 -12.17
N ARG A 26 4.19 13.02 -11.14
CA ARG A 26 4.23 12.28 -9.88
C ARG A 26 4.13 10.83 -10.30
N SER A 27 5.23 10.11 -10.11
CA SER A 27 5.45 8.77 -10.60
C SER A 27 4.46 7.82 -9.93
N GLN A 28 3.23 7.78 -10.43
CA GLN A 28 2.29 6.69 -10.25
C GLN A 28 2.72 5.42 -11.00
N ASN A 29 3.95 5.40 -11.52
CA ASN A 29 4.53 4.34 -12.31
C ASN A 29 5.70 3.62 -11.60
N SER A 30 5.84 3.70 -10.27
CA SER A 30 6.87 2.86 -9.61
C SER A 30 6.63 1.36 -9.84
N VAL A 31 5.37 0.96 -9.98
CA VAL A 31 4.98 -0.43 -10.28
C VAL A 31 5.17 -0.78 -11.76
N LEU A 32 5.08 0.19 -12.68
CA LEU A 32 5.22 -0.04 -14.13
C LEU A 32 6.68 0.05 -14.61
N LEU A 33 7.57 0.66 -13.83
CA LEU A 33 9.01 0.76 -14.11
C LEU A 33 9.81 -0.42 -13.56
N SER A 34 9.18 -1.25 -12.72
CA SER A 34 9.82 -2.38 -12.07
C SER A 34 9.41 -3.66 -12.77
N ASP A 35 10.36 -4.58 -12.99
CA ASP A 35 10.07 -5.91 -13.55
C ASP A 35 8.99 -6.59 -12.68
N PRO A 36 7.78 -6.83 -13.22
CA PRO A 36 6.68 -7.39 -12.46
C PRO A 36 7.05 -8.73 -11.84
N LYS A 37 7.91 -9.53 -12.48
CA LYS A 37 8.40 -10.79 -11.91
C LYS A 37 9.27 -10.52 -10.69
N LYS A 38 10.15 -9.53 -10.74
CA LYS A 38 11.01 -9.19 -9.59
C LYS A 38 10.26 -8.51 -8.46
N THR A 39 9.15 -7.81 -8.73
CA THR A 39 8.42 -7.08 -7.68
C THR A 39 7.20 -7.79 -7.14
N LEU A 40 6.47 -8.55 -7.97
CA LEU A 40 5.23 -9.21 -7.56
C LEU A 40 5.50 -10.62 -7.03
N LEU A 41 6.40 -11.38 -7.66
CA LEU A 41 6.66 -12.76 -7.26
C LEU A 41 7.09 -12.88 -5.79
N PRO A 42 8.03 -12.06 -5.26
CA PRO A 42 8.42 -12.17 -3.86
C PRO A 42 7.25 -11.91 -2.89
N LYS A 43 6.33 -11.01 -3.25
CA LYS A 43 5.14 -10.73 -2.43
C LYS A 43 4.17 -11.90 -2.45
N LEU A 44 3.95 -12.50 -3.63
CA LEU A 44 3.11 -13.68 -3.75
C LEU A 44 3.67 -14.87 -2.98
N GLU A 45 4.97 -15.11 -3.07
CA GLU A 45 5.67 -16.16 -2.31
C GLU A 45 5.58 -15.91 -0.81
N PHE A 46 5.77 -14.67 -0.37
CA PHE A 46 5.55 -14.29 1.02
C PHE A 46 4.15 -14.67 1.49
N PHE A 47 3.08 -14.24 0.82
CA PHE A 47 1.73 -14.58 1.27
C PHE A 47 1.39 -16.07 1.16
N LYS A 48 1.92 -16.77 0.15
CA LYS A 48 1.82 -18.24 0.05
C LYS A 48 2.50 -18.96 1.21
N SER A 49 3.62 -18.43 1.72
CA SER A 49 4.29 -18.98 2.90
C SER A 49 3.50 -18.79 4.20
N LYS A 50 2.49 -17.91 4.19
CA LYS A 50 1.69 -17.53 5.36
C LYS A 50 0.26 -18.05 5.35
N CYS A 51 -0.33 -18.28 4.19
CA CYS A 51 -1.71 -18.73 4.09
C CYS A 51 -1.78 -20.23 3.78
N ASP A 52 -2.77 -20.91 4.36
CA ASP A 52 -2.95 -22.35 4.23
C ASP A 52 -3.36 -22.78 2.81
N SER A 53 -3.98 -21.88 2.04
CA SER A 53 -4.48 -22.17 0.71
C SER A 53 -4.22 -21.05 -0.28
N SER A 54 -4.08 -21.42 -1.57
CA SER A 54 -3.97 -20.44 -2.67
C SER A 54 -5.24 -19.58 -2.81
N SER A 55 -6.41 -20.12 -2.44
CA SER A 55 -7.68 -19.38 -2.42
C SER A 55 -7.66 -18.26 -1.38
N ASP A 56 -7.09 -18.51 -0.20
CA ASP A 56 -6.96 -17.49 0.84
C ASP A 56 -6.02 -16.36 0.42
N VAL A 57 -4.89 -16.70 -0.22
CA VAL A 57 -3.98 -15.69 -0.80
C VAL A 57 -4.71 -14.86 -1.86
N ALA A 58 -5.47 -15.50 -2.75
CA ALA A 58 -6.22 -14.81 -3.78
C ALA A 58 -7.29 -13.87 -3.19
N LYS A 59 -8.04 -14.33 -2.19
CA LYS A 59 -9.03 -13.51 -1.47
C LYS A 59 -8.38 -12.32 -0.76
N LEU A 60 -7.25 -12.54 -0.08
CA LEU A 60 -6.50 -11.49 0.61
C LEU A 60 -6.04 -10.39 -0.34
N LEU A 61 -5.44 -10.77 -1.47
CA LEU A 61 -4.92 -9.82 -2.44
C LEU A 61 -6.03 -9.14 -3.26
N SER A 62 -7.16 -9.83 -3.44
CA SER A 62 -8.33 -9.27 -4.11
C SER A 62 -9.08 -8.27 -3.23
N SER A 63 -9.12 -8.49 -1.92
CA SER A 63 -9.79 -7.57 -0.98
C SER A 63 -9.02 -6.28 -0.77
N GLU A 64 -7.68 -6.31 -0.87
CA GLU A 64 -6.83 -5.12 -0.79
C GLU A 64 -5.66 -5.16 -1.81
N PRO A 65 -5.91 -4.76 -3.07
CA PRO A 65 -4.89 -4.79 -4.12
C PRO A 65 -3.73 -3.82 -3.88
N THR A 66 -3.91 -2.80 -3.02
CA THR A 66 -2.85 -1.81 -2.77
C THR A 66 -1.64 -2.40 -2.03
N ILE A 67 -1.79 -3.55 -1.36
CA ILE A 67 -0.69 -4.31 -0.77
C ILE A 67 0.40 -4.58 -1.81
N LEU A 68 0.02 -4.93 -3.05
CA LEU A 68 0.98 -5.21 -4.12
C LEU A 68 1.77 -3.98 -4.58
N LYS A 69 1.33 -2.77 -4.21
CA LYS A 69 2.05 -1.50 -4.47
C LYS A 69 3.01 -1.14 -3.34
N ARG A 70 2.94 -1.78 -2.17
CA ARG A 70 3.82 -1.53 -1.02
C ARG A 70 5.14 -2.29 -1.13
N SER A 71 6.19 -1.80 -0.49
CA SER A 71 7.48 -2.49 -0.42
C SER A 71 7.37 -3.74 0.44
N LEU A 72 7.89 -4.87 -0.05
CA LEU A 72 7.91 -6.11 0.74
C LEU A 72 8.79 -5.93 1.99
N GLU A 73 10.02 -5.46 1.79
CA GLU A 73 11.03 -5.35 2.85
C GLU A 73 10.80 -4.15 3.77
N ASN A 74 10.30 -3.03 3.23
CA ASN A 74 10.19 -1.78 4.01
C ASN A 74 8.79 -1.55 4.60
N GLN A 75 7.76 -2.31 4.17
CA GLN A 75 6.40 -2.13 4.66
C GLN A 75 5.77 -3.44 5.12
N ILE A 76 5.62 -4.42 4.22
CA ILE A 76 4.80 -5.61 4.47
C ILE A 76 5.41 -6.48 5.58
N ILE A 77 6.70 -6.85 5.45
CA ILE A 77 7.40 -7.68 6.44
C ILE A 77 7.49 -6.96 7.80
N PRO A 78 7.93 -5.68 7.89
CA PRO A 78 7.96 -4.96 9.16
C PRO A 78 6.58 -4.89 9.82
N SER A 79 5.53 -4.58 9.06
CA SER A 79 4.15 -4.51 9.59
C SER A 79 3.69 -5.86 10.13
N PHE A 80 3.94 -6.93 9.37
CA PHE A 80 3.62 -8.30 9.79
C PHE A 80 4.32 -8.67 11.10
N ASN A 81 5.61 -8.36 11.23
CA ASN A 81 6.39 -8.68 12.42
C ASN A 81 5.93 -7.90 13.66
N ILE A 82 5.61 -6.62 13.50
CA ILE A 82 5.06 -5.78 14.59
C ILE A 82 3.75 -6.38 15.09
N LEU A 83 2.83 -6.70 14.19
CA LEU A 83 1.53 -7.26 14.56
C LEU A 83 1.65 -8.66 15.16
N LYS A 84 2.57 -9.49 14.63
CA LYS A 84 2.82 -10.83 15.17
C LYS A 84 3.30 -10.74 16.61
N LYS A 85 4.22 -9.83 16.90
CA LYS A 85 4.70 -9.58 18.27
C LYS A 85 3.57 -9.08 19.17
N PHE A 86 2.70 -8.21 18.66
CA PHE A 86 1.58 -7.67 19.42
C PHE A 86 0.50 -8.72 19.74
N MET A 87 0.15 -9.57 18.77
CA MET A 87 -0.86 -10.62 18.94
C MET A 87 -0.34 -11.86 19.66
N GLY A 88 0.98 -12.11 19.61
CA GLY A 88 1.60 -13.29 20.23
C GLY A 88 1.44 -14.59 19.43
N SER A 89 0.63 -14.60 18.37
CA SER A 89 0.45 -15.76 17.47
C SER A 89 0.43 -15.34 16.00
N GLU A 90 1.14 -16.10 15.16
CA GLU A 90 1.08 -15.94 13.70
C GLU A 90 -0.28 -16.35 13.14
N GLU A 91 -0.91 -17.38 13.71
CA GLU A 91 -2.23 -17.88 13.29
C GLU A 91 -3.32 -16.82 13.52
N GLU A 92 -3.28 -16.17 14.68
CA GLU A 92 -4.22 -15.07 14.99
C GLU A 92 -4.01 -13.87 14.08
N LEU A 93 -2.75 -13.57 13.75
CA LEU A 93 -2.42 -12.52 12.80
C LEU A 93 -2.95 -12.83 11.40
N ILE A 94 -2.75 -14.06 10.91
CA ILE A 94 -3.27 -14.48 9.61
C ILE A 94 -4.79 -14.37 9.58
N TYR A 95 -5.48 -14.78 10.65
CA TYR A 95 -6.93 -14.62 10.78
C TYR A 95 -7.34 -13.13 10.67
N CYS A 96 -6.64 -12.23 11.37
CA CYS A 96 -6.90 -10.79 11.31
C CYS A 96 -6.65 -10.21 9.91
N ILE A 97 -5.52 -10.55 9.28
CA ILE A 97 -5.13 -10.07 7.94
C ILE A 97 -6.14 -10.55 6.88
N LYS A 98 -6.63 -11.80 6.96
CA LYS A 98 -7.66 -12.32 6.05
C LYS A 98 -8.96 -11.50 6.13
N ARG A 99 -9.29 -10.95 7.32
CA ARG A 99 -10.48 -10.10 7.54
C ARG A 99 -10.23 -8.63 7.20
N PHE A 100 -9.02 -8.14 7.44
CA PHE A 100 -8.66 -6.72 7.27
C PHE A 100 -7.24 -6.58 6.73
N ALA A 101 -7.08 -6.87 5.44
CA ALA A 101 -5.80 -6.85 4.74
C ALA A 101 -5.12 -5.47 4.75
N ARG A 102 -5.94 -4.41 4.81
CA ARG A 102 -5.52 -3.00 4.80
C ARG A 102 -4.57 -2.62 5.94
N VAL A 103 -4.51 -3.40 7.03
CA VAL A 103 -3.51 -3.23 8.09
C VAL A 103 -2.07 -3.23 7.56
N LEU A 104 -1.76 -4.04 6.54
CA LEU A 104 -0.41 -4.14 5.97
C LEU A 104 -0.06 -2.98 5.02
N VAL A 105 -1.03 -2.10 4.74
CA VAL A 105 -0.88 -0.97 3.83
C VAL A 105 -0.51 0.31 4.57
N TYR A 106 -0.90 0.42 5.84
CA TYR A 106 -0.68 1.59 6.68
C TYR A 106 0.65 1.53 7.42
N ASP A 107 1.20 2.71 7.69
CA ASP A 107 2.29 2.85 8.64
C ASP A 107 1.77 2.61 10.06
N LEU A 108 2.05 1.43 10.61
CA LEU A 108 1.58 1.06 11.94
C LEU A 108 2.16 1.97 13.03
N GLN A 109 3.37 2.52 12.84
CA GLN A 109 3.99 3.42 13.81
C GLN A 109 3.22 4.73 13.94
N VAL A 110 2.54 5.14 12.86
CA VAL A 110 1.74 6.37 12.83
C VAL A 110 0.31 6.10 13.27
N PHE A 111 -0.32 5.04 12.76
CA PHE A 111 -1.77 4.86 12.89
C PHE A 111 -2.22 3.86 13.96
N VAL A 112 -1.36 2.93 14.38
CA VAL A 112 -1.77 1.81 15.24
C VAL A 112 -1.05 1.83 16.59
N ILE A 113 0.27 1.98 16.58
CA ILE A 113 1.07 1.96 17.81
C ILE A 113 0.66 3.05 18.80
N PRO A 114 0.45 4.33 18.41
CA PRO A 114 0.04 5.36 19.36
C PRO A 114 -1.30 5.04 20.02
N ASN A 115 -2.26 4.51 19.25
CA ASN A 115 -3.58 4.14 19.78
C ASN A 115 -3.50 2.95 20.75
N ILE A 116 -2.61 1.97 20.47
CA ILE A 116 -2.34 0.87 21.39
C ILE A 116 -1.74 1.39 22.72
N GLU A 117 -0.76 2.29 22.65
CA GLU A 117 -0.14 2.85 23.86
C GLU A 117 -1.15 3.69 24.67
N ILE A 118 -1.99 4.52 24.02
CA ILE A 118 -3.07 5.25 24.71
C ILE A 118 -4.02 4.29 25.45
N MET A 119 -4.41 3.16 24.83
CA MET A 119 -5.26 2.18 25.49
C MET A 119 -4.56 1.52 26.68
N ARG A 120 -3.26 1.25 26.58
CA ARG A 120 -2.47 0.72 27.71
C ARG A 120 -2.35 1.71 28.84
N GLU A 121 -2.09 2.98 28.55
CA GLU A 121 -2.03 4.06 29.53
C GLU A 121 -3.39 4.25 30.23
N ALA A 122 -4.49 4.03 29.51
CA ALA A 122 -5.84 4.00 30.08
C ALA A 122 -6.15 2.72 30.90
N GLY A 123 -5.19 1.80 31.05
CA GLY A 123 -5.33 0.58 31.85
C GLY A 123 -6.03 -0.58 31.13
N VAL A 124 -6.23 -0.50 29.81
CA VAL A 124 -6.85 -1.59 29.04
C VAL A 124 -5.87 -2.77 28.94
N PRO A 125 -6.26 -4.00 29.35
CA PRO A 125 -5.39 -5.17 29.24
C PRO A 125 -5.04 -5.46 27.78
N ASN A 126 -3.79 -5.88 27.51
CA ASN A 126 -3.33 -6.22 26.14
C ASN A 126 -4.26 -7.22 25.43
N ALA A 127 -4.78 -8.23 26.14
CA ALA A 127 -5.72 -9.21 25.58
C ALA A 127 -7.00 -8.55 25.03
N ASN A 128 -7.50 -7.50 25.71
CA ASN A 128 -8.67 -6.76 25.27
C ASN A 128 -8.34 -5.90 24.03
N ILE A 129 -7.15 -5.29 23.99
CA ILE A 129 -6.71 -4.51 22.82
C ILE A 129 -6.56 -5.42 21.60
N VAL A 130 -5.96 -6.61 21.76
CA VAL A 130 -5.88 -7.63 20.70
C VAL A 130 -7.27 -8.05 20.22
N SER A 131 -8.21 -8.26 21.15
CA SER A 131 -9.61 -8.58 20.81
C SER A 131 -10.26 -7.46 19.99
N VAL A 132 -10.14 -6.20 20.42
CA VAL A 132 -10.65 -5.03 19.67
C VAL A 132 -10.02 -4.97 18.29
N PHE A 133 -8.70 -5.15 18.17
CA PHE A 133 -8.00 -5.15 16.89
C PHE A 133 -8.50 -6.27 15.95
N LYS A 134 -8.79 -7.46 16.50
CA LYS A 134 -9.26 -8.64 15.75
C LYS A 134 -10.68 -8.46 15.21
N TYR A 135 -11.59 -7.95 16.03
CA TYR A 135 -13.01 -7.87 15.68
C TYR A 135 -13.42 -6.51 15.09
N HIS A 136 -12.72 -5.44 15.46
CA HIS A 136 -13.00 -4.05 15.10
C HIS A 136 -11.72 -3.30 14.69
N PRO A 137 -10.95 -3.78 13.70
CA PRO A 137 -9.64 -3.19 13.37
C PRO A 137 -9.71 -1.67 13.17
N ASN A 138 -10.77 -1.14 12.53
CA ASN A 138 -10.96 0.30 12.30
C ASN A 138 -10.95 1.17 13.57
N THR A 139 -11.31 0.65 14.75
CA THR A 139 -11.27 1.46 15.98
C THR A 139 -9.85 1.75 16.45
N VAL A 140 -8.86 1.00 15.94
CA VAL A 140 -7.44 1.18 16.30
C VAL A 140 -6.71 2.07 15.28
N PHE A 141 -7.26 2.35 14.09
CA PHE A 141 -6.54 3.11 13.05
C PHE A 141 -6.63 4.63 13.17
N GLY A 142 -7.53 5.17 14.01
CA GLY A 142 -7.79 6.62 14.07
C GLY A 142 -8.38 7.18 12.76
N THR A 143 -9.37 8.05 12.87
CA THR A 143 -9.88 8.84 11.73
C THR A 143 -9.13 10.15 11.62
#